data_AF-Q9FN58-F1
#
_entry.id   AF-Q9FN58-F1
#
_cell.length_a   1.000
_cell.length_b   1.000
_cell.length_c   1.000
_cell.angle_alpha   90.00
_cell.angle_beta   90.00
_cell.angle_gamma   90.00
#
_symmetry.space_group_name_H-M   'P 1'
#
loop_
_entity.id
_entity.type
_entity.pdbx_description
1 polymer ?
#
loop_
_entity_poly.entity_id
_entity_poly.type
_entity_poly.pdbx_seq_one_letter_code
_entity_poly.pdbx_strand_id
1 'polypeptide(L)'
;MIESMPSLDVSSIVVTGAILIVLFTLYIISDSCNKYIQPPTELALETHQNSHPSLPPLPVPLPLPLPQPQPQPQQDNETGHLMPLHSQLEFKIGYRASIEEMEFKDIEKEGFDEIGCSICLEELEDGHEIIRIKKCRHVFHRSCIDSWLKQNRSCPNCRCF
;
A
#
# COMPACT_ATOMS: atom_id res chain seq x y z
N MET A 1 35.50 43.71 46.49
CA MET A 1 35.31 42.31 46.06
C MET A 1 33.88 42.20 45.55
N ILE A 2 33.68 42.45 44.26
CA ILE A 2 32.41 42.17 43.58
C ILE A 2 32.85 41.34 42.38
N GLU A 3 32.86 40.02 42.57
CA GLU A 3 33.18 39.09 41.49
C GLU A 3 32.13 39.25 40.40
N SER A 4 32.58 39.82 39.28
CA SER A 4 31.77 40.05 38.10
C SER A 4 31.49 38.69 37.49
N MET A 5 30.26 38.20 37.64
CA MET A 5 29.81 36.98 36.99
C MET A 5 29.98 37.14 35.48
N PRO A 6 30.51 36.12 34.78
CA PRO A 6 30.69 36.20 33.34
C PRO A 6 29.31 36.37 32.71
N SER A 7 29.12 37.49 32.00
CA SER A 7 27.96 37.73 31.16
C SER A 7 27.88 36.58 30.16
N LEU A 8 27.00 35.62 30.46
CA LEU A 8 26.61 34.55 29.56
C LEU A 8 26.14 35.22 28.27
N ASP A 9 26.99 35.18 27.25
CA ASP A 9 26.74 35.77 25.94
C ASP A 9 25.52 35.05 25.34
N VAL A 10 24.37 35.74 25.35
CA VAL A 10 23.09 35.21 24.86
C VAL A 10 23.24 34.73 23.41
N SER A 11 24.08 35.39 22.62
CA SER A 11 24.43 35.00 21.26
C SER A 11 25.13 33.65 21.21
N SER A 12 26.05 33.35 22.14
CA SER A 12 26.73 32.05 22.24
C SER A 12 25.75 30.92 22.60
N ILE A 13 24.75 31.19 23.44
CA ILE A 13 23.69 30.22 23.78
C ILE A 13 22.81 29.95 22.56
N VAL A 14 22.43 31.00 21.82
CA VAL A 14 21.61 30.86 20.60
C VAL A 14 22.39 30.11 19.52
N VAL A 15 23.67 30.41 19.33
CA VAL A 15 24.53 29.75 18.33
C VAL A 15 24.76 28.28 18.71
N THR A 16 25.08 27.98 19.97
CA THR A 16 25.23 26.58 20.41
C THR A 16 23.90 25.82 20.32
N GLY A 17 22.78 26.43 20.69
CA GLY A 17 21.46 25.85 20.51
C GLY A 17 21.14 25.53 19.05
N ALA A 18 21.43 26.46 18.13
CA ALA A 18 21.25 26.25 16.69
C ALA A 18 22.12 25.10 16.16
N ILE A 19 23.39 25.03 16.57
CA ILE A 19 24.29 23.93 16.18
C ILE A 19 23.77 22.59 16.69
N LEU A 20 23.33 22.50 17.95
CA LEU A 20 22.79 21.26 18.51
C LEU A 20 21.52 20.80 17.79
N ILE A 21 20.62 21.72 17.41
CA ILE A 21 19.42 21.41 16.63
C ILE A 21 19.81 20.82 15.26
N VAL A 22 20.75 21.46 14.55
CA VAL A 22 21.22 20.97 13.24
C VAL A 22 21.83 19.56 13.39
N LEU A 23 22.72 19.34 14.36
CA LEU A 23 23.31 18.03 14.61
C LEU A 23 22.26 16.96 14.95
N PHE A 24 21.27 17.31 15.77
CA PHE A 24 20.19 16.39 16.12
C PHE A 24 19.33 16.04 14.89
N THR A 25 19.00 17.01 14.03
CA THR A 25 18.26 16.73 12.79
C THR A 25 19.05 15.83 11.83
N LEU A 26 20.36 16.06 11.68
CA LEU A 26 21.23 15.21 10.86
C LEU A 26 21.36 13.80 11.42
N TYR A 27 21.39 13.65 12.74
CA TYR A 27 21.40 12.34 13.41
C TYR A 27 20.10 11.57 13.13
N ILE A 28 18.94 12.21 13.28
CA ILE A 28 17.63 11.57 13.00
C ILE A 28 17.50 11.16 11.53
N ILE A 29 17.96 12.00 10.60
CA ILE A 29 17.98 11.67 9.17
C ILE A 29 18.91 10.48 8.90
N SER A 30 20.08 10.44 9.52
CA SER A 30 21.06 9.35 9.37
C SER A 30 20.55 8.03 9.96
N ASP A 31 19.91 8.07 11.14
CA ASP A 31 19.30 6.89 11.79
C ASP A 31 18.15 6.30 10.95
N SER A 32 17.31 7.18 10.40
CA SER A 32 16.21 6.80 9.51
C SER A 32 16.73 6.16 8.21
N CYS A 33 17.83 6.68 7.64
CA CYS A 33 18.46 6.07 6.47
C CYS A 33 19.15 4.74 6.82
N ASN A 34 19.77 4.63 7.99
CA ASN A 34 20.45 3.41 8.44
C ASN A 34 19.47 2.26 8.70
N LYS A 35 18.24 2.56 9.16
CA LYS A 35 17.15 1.57 9.28
C LYS A 35 16.63 1.07 7.93
N TYR A 36 16.72 1.88 6.87
CA TYR A 36 16.24 1.51 5.53
C TYR A 36 17.27 0.72 4.69
N ILE A 37 18.52 0.64 5.14
CA ILE A 37 19.63 -0.02 4.42
C ILE A 37 19.87 -1.47 4.86
N GLN A 38 19.15 -1.96 5.88
CA GLN A 38 19.22 -3.38 6.27
C GLN A 38 18.18 -4.17 5.44
N PRO A 39 18.57 -4.89 4.35
CA PRO A 39 17.73 -5.97 3.84
C PRO A 39 17.51 -6.99 4.97
N PRO A 40 16.39 -7.72 5.01
CA PRO A 40 16.15 -8.71 6.05
C PRO A 40 17.29 -9.72 6.00
N THR A 41 18.16 -9.68 7.01
CA THR A 41 19.23 -10.65 7.20
C THR A 41 18.58 -12.00 7.49
N GLU A 42 18.49 -12.80 6.43
CA GLU A 42 18.66 -14.25 6.37
C GLU A 42 18.82 -14.93 7.74
N LEU A 43 17.70 -15.31 8.37
CA LEU A 43 17.70 -16.16 9.55
C LEU A 43 16.52 -17.14 9.51
N ALA A 44 16.71 -18.22 8.75
CA ALA A 44 16.24 -19.56 9.09
C ALA A 44 16.74 -20.56 8.03
N LEU A 45 18.05 -20.81 8.03
CA LEU A 45 18.62 -22.04 7.46
C LEU A 45 18.45 -23.15 8.51
N GLU A 46 17.21 -23.50 8.85
CA GLU A 46 16.93 -24.66 9.67
C GLU A 46 16.84 -25.89 8.77
N THR A 47 17.92 -26.65 8.80
CA THR A 47 18.07 -27.95 8.16
C THR A 47 17.15 -28.95 8.87
N HIS A 48 15.86 -28.95 8.54
CA HIS A 48 14.94 -30.01 8.98
C HIS A 48 15.09 -31.23 8.06
N GLN A 49 16.03 -32.06 8.48
CA GLN A 49 16.28 -33.40 7.98
C GLN A 49 15.15 -34.33 8.44
N ASN A 50 14.01 -34.31 7.74
CA ASN A 50 12.89 -35.19 8.04
C ASN A 50 12.74 -36.26 6.96
N SER A 51 13.06 -37.49 7.40
CA SER A 51 12.76 -38.77 6.78
C SER A 51 11.40 -38.83 6.09
N HIS A 52 11.43 -39.30 4.85
CA HIS A 52 10.33 -39.60 3.95
C HIS A 52 9.27 -40.53 4.60
N PRO A 53 8.04 -40.08 4.84
CA PRO A 53 6.91 -40.98 5.10
C PRO A 53 6.31 -41.41 3.76
N SER A 54 6.14 -42.72 3.58
CA SER A 54 5.47 -43.35 2.45
C SER A 54 4.15 -42.65 2.10
N LEU A 55 3.98 -42.28 0.82
CA LEU A 55 2.77 -41.66 0.31
C LEU A 55 1.54 -42.54 0.60
N PRO A 56 0.47 -42.01 1.22
CA PRO A 56 -0.82 -42.69 1.27
C PRO A 56 -1.45 -42.75 -0.14
N PRO A 57 -2.31 -43.74 -0.43
CA PRO A 57 -3.00 -43.83 -1.72
C PRO A 57 -3.83 -42.56 -1.97
N LEU A 58 -3.79 -42.06 -3.20
CA LEU A 58 -4.45 -40.80 -3.54
C LEU A 58 -5.97 -40.91 -3.29
N PRO A 59 -6.61 -39.85 -2.78
CA PRO A 59 -8.07 -39.82 -2.65
C PRO A 59 -8.69 -39.96 -4.04
N VAL A 60 -9.74 -40.77 -4.13
CA VAL A 60 -10.62 -40.83 -5.32
C VAL A 60 -11.06 -39.39 -5.63
N PRO A 61 -11.04 -38.93 -6.90
CA PRO A 61 -11.44 -37.58 -7.24
C PRO A 61 -12.83 -37.31 -6.68
N LEU A 62 -12.95 -36.30 -5.81
CA LEU A 62 -14.24 -35.75 -5.44
C LEU A 62 -14.96 -35.34 -6.74
N PRO A 63 -16.29 -35.54 -6.86
CA PRO A 63 -17.04 -34.99 -7.97
C PRO A 63 -16.72 -33.50 -8.04
N LEU A 64 -16.27 -33.04 -9.20
CA LEU A 64 -16.00 -31.62 -9.42
C LEU A 64 -17.20 -30.83 -8.91
N PRO A 65 -16.98 -29.73 -8.15
CA PRO A 65 -18.07 -28.83 -7.81
C PRO A 65 -18.82 -28.52 -9.10
N LEU A 66 -20.15 -28.71 -9.10
CA LEU A 66 -20.98 -28.21 -10.18
C LEU A 66 -20.54 -26.76 -10.44
N PRO A 67 -20.35 -26.34 -11.71
CA PRO A 67 -19.96 -24.98 -12.01
C PRO A 67 -20.86 -24.06 -11.21
N GLN A 68 -20.29 -23.31 -10.26
CA GLN A 68 -21.01 -22.19 -9.68
C GLN A 68 -21.54 -21.40 -10.88
N PRO A 69 -22.81 -20.96 -10.89
CA PRO A 69 -23.29 -20.11 -11.95
C PRO A 69 -22.26 -19.00 -12.07
N GLN A 70 -21.51 -18.99 -13.18
CA GLN A 70 -20.69 -17.84 -13.49
C GLN A 70 -21.67 -16.67 -13.39
N PRO A 71 -21.31 -15.54 -12.76
CA PRO A 71 -22.06 -14.32 -13.01
C PRO A 71 -22.20 -14.28 -14.52
N GLN A 72 -23.44 -14.45 -15.01
CA GLN A 72 -23.65 -14.48 -16.44
C GLN A 72 -22.93 -13.22 -16.94
N PRO A 73 -22.05 -13.32 -17.96
CA PRO A 73 -21.70 -12.11 -18.69
C PRO A 73 -23.04 -11.48 -18.97
N GLN A 74 -23.29 -10.30 -18.39
CA GLN A 74 -24.47 -9.55 -18.77
C GLN A 74 -24.25 -9.30 -20.25
N GLN A 75 -24.84 -10.16 -21.08
CA GLN A 75 -24.97 -9.94 -22.50
C GLN A 75 -26.04 -8.86 -22.62
N ASP A 76 -25.63 -7.62 -22.39
CA ASP A 76 -26.22 -6.52 -23.13
C ASP A 76 -25.73 -6.66 -24.59
N ASN A 77 -26.57 -7.37 -25.34
CA ASN A 77 -26.86 -7.15 -26.74
C ASN A 77 -25.93 -6.19 -27.52
N GLU A 78 -25.26 -6.77 -28.51
CA GLU A 78 -25.19 -6.19 -29.86
C GLU A 78 -24.71 -4.74 -29.98
N THR A 79 -23.44 -4.48 -29.71
CA THR A 79 -22.54 -3.82 -30.69
C THR A 79 -21.13 -3.79 -30.12
N GLY A 80 -20.12 -3.99 -30.97
CA GLY A 80 -18.75 -3.51 -30.72
C GLY A 80 -18.67 -1.99 -30.71
N HIS A 81 -19.62 -1.32 -30.04
CA HIS A 81 -19.63 0.11 -29.86
C HIS A 81 -18.69 0.43 -28.72
N LEU A 82 -17.60 1.10 -29.06
CA LEU A 82 -16.86 1.91 -28.11
C LEU A 82 -17.90 2.70 -27.31
N MET A 83 -17.90 2.52 -25.98
CA MET A 83 -18.70 3.35 -25.08
C MET A 83 -18.54 4.81 -25.54
N PRO A 84 -19.63 5.54 -25.85
CA PRO A 84 -19.56 6.93 -26.31
C PRO A 84 -18.59 7.69 -25.42
N LEU A 85 -17.71 8.52 -26.00
CA LEU A 85 -16.66 9.21 -25.23
C LEU A 85 -17.24 9.96 -24.00
N HIS A 86 -18.47 10.47 -24.12
CA HIS A 86 -19.23 11.06 -23.02
C HIS A 86 -19.49 10.08 -21.86
N SER A 87 -19.86 8.82 -22.13
CA SER A 87 -20.10 7.82 -21.09
C SER A 87 -18.80 7.35 -20.43
N GLN A 88 -17.67 7.31 -21.15
CA GLN A 88 -16.36 7.05 -20.51
C GLN A 88 -15.94 8.19 -19.58
N LEU A 89 -16.24 9.45 -19.96
CA LEU A 89 -15.97 10.62 -19.13
C LEU A 89 -16.89 10.65 -17.92
N GLU A 90 -18.20 10.43 -18.09
CA GLU A 90 -19.15 10.31 -16.98
C GLU A 90 -18.75 9.18 -16.03
N PHE A 91 -18.28 8.06 -16.58
CA PHE A 91 -17.77 6.95 -15.78
C PHE A 91 -16.57 7.37 -14.92
N LYS A 92 -15.56 8.01 -15.52
CA LYS A 92 -14.39 8.54 -14.78
C LYS A 92 -14.77 9.60 -13.75
N ILE A 93 -15.74 10.46 -14.05
CA ILE A 93 -16.21 11.50 -13.14
C ILE A 93 -16.92 10.88 -11.94
N GLY A 94 -17.75 9.84 -12.16
CA GLY A 94 -18.59 9.24 -11.14
C GLY A 94 -17.82 8.62 -9.98
N TYR A 95 -16.83 7.76 -10.26
CA TYR A 95 -16.10 7.10 -9.17
C TYR A 95 -15.02 7.98 -8.53
N ARG A 96 -14.53 9.00 -9.24
CA ARG A 96 -13.55 9.98 -8.71
C ARG A 96 -14.04 10.68 -7.44
N ALA A 97 -15.35 10.86 -7.28
CA ALA A 97 -15.92 11.41 -6.06
C ALA A 97 -15.69 10.49 -4.83
N SER A 98 -15.66 9.18 -5.03
CA SER A 98 -15.57 8.16 -3.98
C SER A 98 -14.16 7.67 -3.70
N ILE A 99 -13.17 8.12 -4.46
CA ILE A 99 -11.76 7.78 -4.26
C ILE A 99 -10.93 8.98 -3.80
N GLU A 100 -9.86 8.69 -3.09
CA GLU A 100 -8.87 9.63 -2.57
C GLU A 100 -7.48 9.21 -3.06
N GLU A 101 -6.77 10.13 -3.68
CA GLU A 101 -5.36 9.98 -4.07
C GLU A 101 -4.49 10.05 -2.83
N MET A 102 -3.56 9.10 -2.71
CA MET A 102 -2.69 8.97 -1.55
C MET A 102 -1.24 8.78 -1.99
N GLU A 103 -0.32 9.33 -1.21
CA GLU A 103 1.10 9.04 -1.33
C GLU A 103 1.45 7.81 -0.50
N PHE A 104 2.44 7.02 -0.96
CA PHE A 104 2.92 5.84 -0.23
C PHE A 104 3.35 6.18 1.20
N LYS A 105 3.97 7.35 1.40
CA LYS A 105 4.39 7.86 2.71
C LYS A 105 3.26 8.05 3.70
N ASP A 106 2.04 8.32 3.25
CA ASP A 106 0.90 8.50 4.16
C ASP A 106 0.34 7.15 4.64
N ILE A 107 0.53 6.11 3.83
CA ILE A 107 0.15 4.73 4.14
C ILE A 107 1.12 4.14 5.16
N GLU A 108 2.44 4.32 4.94
CA GLU A 108 3.46 3.90 5.90
C GLU A 108 3.24 4.51 7.29
N LYS A 109 2.84 5.78 7.38
CA LYS A 109 2.53 6.44 8.65
C LYS A 109 1.34 5.82 9.40
N GLU A 110 0.41 5.18 8.69
CA GLU A 110 -0.72 4.48 9.33
C GLU A 110 -0.32 3.12 9.93
N GLY A 111 0.93 2.68 9.76
CA GLY A 111 1.49 1.53 10.47
C GLY A 111 0.89 0.18 10.03
N PHE A 112 0.53 0.07 8.76
CA PHE A 112 0.19 -1.23 8.17
C PHE A 112 1.43 -1.75 7.45
N ASP A 113 2.13 -2.68 8.10
CA ASP A 113 3.42 -3.20 7.64
C ASP A 113 3.31 -4.03 6.34
N GLU A 114 2.09 -4.38 5.89
CA GLU A 114 1.83 -5.15 4.66
C GLU A 114 0.57 -4.65 3.94
N ILE A 115 0.63 -3.47 3.31
CA ILE A 115 -0.45 -3.05 2.40
C ILE A 115 -0.12 -3.50 0.98
N GLY A 116 -0.74 -4.60 0.56
CA GLY A 116 -0.71 -5.10 -0.82
C GLY A 116 -1.97 -4.75 -1.61
N CYS A 117 -1.82 -4.59 -2.92
CA CYS A 117 -2.95 -4.42 -3.82
C CYS A 117 -3.61 -5.78 -4.11
N SER A 118 -4.81 -6.02 -3.57
CA SER A 118 -5.52 -7.30 -3.76
C SER A 118 -6.01 -7.57 -5.19
N ILE A 119 -5.83 -6.63 -6.12
CA ILE A 119 -6.15 -6.79 -7.54
C ILE A 119 -5.00 -7.46 -8.30
N CYS A 120 -3.76 -6.98 -8.11
CA CYS A 120 -2.57 -7.56 -8.76
C CYS A 120 -1.78 -8.50 -7.84
N LEU A 121 -2.11 -8.54 -6.55
CA LEU A 121 -1.43 -9.32 -5.50
C LEU A 121 0.04 -8.92 -5.28
N GLU A 122 0.40 -7.69 -5.64
CA GLU A 122 1.72 -7.10 -5.42
C GLU A 122 1.67 -6.11 -4.24
N GLU A 123 2.81 -5.88 -3.60
CA GLU A 123 2.98 -4.86 -2.56
C GLU A 123 2.80 -3.46 -3.14
N LEU A 124 2.31 -2.53 -2.32
CA LEU A 124 2.35 -1.11 -2.66
C LEU A 124 3.77 -0.61 -2.38
N GLU A 125 4.35 0.14 -3.30
CA GLU A 125 5.72 0.66 -3.18
C GLU A 125 5.75 2.18 -3.43
N ASP A 126 6.83 2.84 -3.00
CA ASP A 126 7.06 4.26 -3.29
C ASP A 126 7.17 4.48 -4.81
N GLY A 127 6.55 5.54 -5.30
CA GLY A 127 6.45 5.85 -6.73
C GLY A 127 5.25 5.22 -7.45
N HIS A 128 4.49 4.33 -6.80
CA HIS A 128 3.21 3.88 -7.32
C HIS A 128 2.13 4.91 -7.02
N GLU A 129 1.26 5.20 -7.97
CA GLU A 129 0.05 5.99 -7.71
C GLU A 129 -0.93 5.13 -6.91
N ILE A 130 -1.26 5.56 -5.69
CA ILE A 130 -2.09 4.78 -4.79
C ILE A 130 -3.41 5.50 -4.53
N ILE A 131 -4.47 4.69 -4.43
CA ILE A 131 -5.83 5.15 -4.22
C ILE A 131 -6.45 4.44 -3.05
N ARG A 132 -7.14 5.22 -2.21
CA ARG A 132 -8.05 4.73 -1.19
C ARG A 132 -9.49 5.01 -1.56
N ILE A 133 -10.37 4.03 -1.34
CA ILE A 133 -11.82 4.25 -1.43
C ILE A 133 -12.29 4.93 -0.15
N LYS A 134 -12.86 6.14 -0.24
CA LYS A 134 -13.22 6.98 0.93
C LYS A 134 -14.12 6.26 1.94
N LYS A 135 -15.10 5.50 1.46
CA LYS A 135 -16.13 4.87 2.32
C LYS A 135 -15.60 3.68 3.12
N CYS A 136 -14.82 2.80 2.48
CA CYS A 136 -14.33 1.57 3.12
C CYS A 136 -12.85 1.57 3.45
N ARG A 137 -12.10 2.60 3.04
CA ARG A 137 -10.67 2.80 3.27
C ARG A 137 -9.73 1.71 2.72
N HIS A 138 -10.23 0.81 1.88
CA HIS A 138 -9.38 -0.13 1.14
C HIS A 138 -8.53 0.59 0.11
N VAL A 139 -7.28 0.10 -0.04
CA VAL A 139 -6.21 0.75 -0.79
C VAL A 139 -5.77 -0.13 -1.96
N PHE A 140 -5.47 0.47 -3.11
CA PHE A 140 -5.09 -0.21 -4.34
C PHE A 140 -4.18 0.67 -5.20
N HIS A 141 -3.46 0.07 -6.15
CA HIS A 141 -2.84 0.83 -7.25
C HIS A 141 -3.90 1.57 -8.08
N ARG A 142 -3.61 2.81 -8.49
CA ARG A 142 -4.48 3.64 -9.33
C ARG A 142 -4.87 2.92 -10.61
N SER A 143 -3.90 2.35 -11.30
CA SER A 143 -4.09 1.61 -12.55
C SER A 143 -5.00 0.38 -12.34
N CYS A 144 -4.78 -0.36 -11.26
CA CYS A 144 -5.57 -1.54 -10.90
C CYS A 144 -7.02 -1.18 -10.58
N ILE A 145 -7.25 -0.19 -9.71
CA ILE A 145 -8.61 0.19 -9.33
C ILE A 145 -9.35 0.89 -10.47
N ASP A 146 -8.67 1.72 -11.28
CA ASP A 146 -9.27 2.33 -12.47
C ASP A 146 -9.71 1.25 -13.47
N SER A 147 -8.91 0.20 -13.66
CA SER A 147 -9.22 -0.91 -14.57
C SER A 147 -10.37 -1.77 -14.03
N TRP A 148 -10.37 -2.09 -12.74
CA TRP A 148 -11.47 -2.78 -12.09
C TRP A 148 -12.77 -2.01 -12.21
N LEU A 149 -12.72 -0.70 -11.94
CA LEU A 149 -13.92 0.11 -11.90
C LEU A 149 -14.55 0.26 -13.28
N LYS A 150 -13.79 0.28 -14.38
CA LYS A 150 -14.35 0.27 -15.75
C LYS A 150 -15.41 -0.82 -15.97
N GLN A 151 -15.29 -1.95 -15.28
CA GLN A 151 -16.21 -3.09 -15.41
C GLN A 151 -17.11 -3.28 -14.19
N ASN A 152 -16.66 -2.84 -13.01
CA ASN A 152 -17.34 -3.08 -11.73
C ASN A 152 -17.59 -1.76 -10.99
N ARG A 153 -18.73 -1.61 -10.31
CA ARG A 153 -19.06 -0.35 -9.59
C ARG A 153 -18.90 -0.46 -8.07
N SER A 154 -18.00 -1.32 -7.61
CA SER A 154 -17.86 -1.63 -6.18
C SER A 154 -16.42 -1.95 -5.80
N CYS A 155 -16.10 -1.78 -4.52
CA CYS A 155 -14.80 -2.13 -3.97
C CYS A 155 -14.49 -3.63 -4.15
N PRO A 156 -13.31 -4.02 -4.66
CA PRO A 156 -12.91 -5.43 -4.79
C PRO A 156 -12.95 -6.21 -3.47
N ASN A 157 -12.58 -5.57 -2.36
CA ASN A 157 -12.45 -6.25 -1.06
C ASN A 157 -13.79 -6.42 -0.34
N CYS A 158 -14.67 -5.41 -0.37
CA CYS A 158 -15.91 -5.43 0.42
C CYS A 158 -17.19 -5.20 -0.37
N ARG A 159 -17.10 -4.99 -1.69
CA ARG A 159 -18.23 -4.76 -2.60
C ARG A 159 -19.10 -3.54 -2.22
N CYS A 160 -18.58 -2.62 -1.42
CA CYS A 160 -19.24 -1.37 -1.05
C CYS A 160 -18.78 -0.21 -1.95
N PHE A 161 -19.65 0.79 -2.14
CA PHE A 161 -19.34 2.11 -2.70
C PHE A 161 -20.12 3.19 -1.96
#